data_AF-A0A1Q7Y5Z8-F1
#
_entry.id   AF-A0A1Q7Y5Z8-F1
#
_cell.length_a   1.000
_cell.length_b   1.000
_cell.length_c   1.000
_cell.angle_alpha   90.00
_cell.angle_beta   90.00
_cell.angle_gamma   90.00
#
_symmetry.space_group_name_H-M   'P 1'
#
loop_
_entity.id
_entity.type
_entity.pdbx_description
1 polymer ?
#
loop_
_entity_poly.entity_id
_entity_poly.type
_entity_poly.pdbx_seq_one_letter_code
_entity_poly.pdbx_strand_id
1 'polypeptide(L)'
;MAAHDLPVWLHPMRGPNFPDYPSEQVSEAEIWFSFGWPYETTACITRLIYSKLFDELPDLKIITHHMGGMIPYFAGKIGLGFRQIFFGTPERNPLAQDAGLNKQPIDYYKMLYADTALNGAPAPTRCGHAFFGTRSCLFATDAPFDAEGGRGLIRDTIAAVAVLPISAAERECIFAGNARALLKLPATAKAPA
;
A
#
# COMPACT_ATOMS: atom_id res chain seq x y z
N MET A 1 10.40 5.49 -15.16
CA MET A 1 9.30 6.06 -14.36
C MET A 1 9.74 7.26 -13.54
N ALA A 2 10.77 7.16 -12.68
CA ALA A 2 11.31 8.30 -11.93
C ALA A 2 11.66 9.50 -12.84
N ALA A 3 12.40 9.30 -13.93
CA ALA A 3 12.74 10.35 -14.89
C ALA A 3 11.53 10.98 -15.62
N HIS A 4 10.39 10.27 -15.68
CA HIS A 4 9.14 10.81 -16.24
C HIS A 4 8.26 11.47 -15.16
N ASP A 5 8.68 11.39 -13.90
CA ASP A 5 7.92 11.83 -12.74
C ASP A 5 6.49 11.23 -12.76
N LEU A 6 6.41 9.94 -13.06
CA LEU A 6 5.17 9.15 -13.05
C LEU A 6 5.28 7.98 -12.07
N PRO A 7 4.17 7.58 -11.42
CA PRO A 7 4.18 6.50 -10.45
C PRO A 7 4.19 5.12 -11.11
N VAL A 8 4.68 4.12 -10.37
CA VAL A 8 4.45 2.70 -10.65
C VAL A 8 3.34 2.22 -9.72
N TRP A 9 2.27 1.65 -10.30
CA TRP A 9 1.22 0.99 -9.51
C TRP A 9 1.58 -0.49 -9.35
N LEU A 10 1.88 -0.88 -8.12
CA LEU A 10 2.28 -2.24 -7.77
C LEU A 10 1.04 -3.02 -7.30
N HIS A 11 0.57 -3.90 -8.18
CA HIS A 11 -0.48 -4.88 -7.88
C HIS A 11 0.17 -6.20 -7.40
N PRO A 12 -0.40 -6.88 -6.39
CA PRO A 12 0.09 -8.19 -5.96
C PRO A 12 -0.15 -9.28 -7.01
N MET A 13 0.61 -10.36 -6.97
CA MET A 13 0.29 -11.54 -7.75
C MET A 13 0.77 -12.78 -7.03
N ARG A 14 -0.17 -13.59 -6.56
CA ARG A 14 0.05 -14.96 -6.11
C ARG A 14 -1.02 -15.82 -6.73
N GLY A 15 -0.69 -17.05 -7.11
CA GLY A 15 -1.65 -18.03 -7.62
C GLY A 15 -1.91 -19.15 -6.61
N PRO A 16 -2.93 -20.00 -6.84
CA PRO A 16 -3.22 -21.15 -5.98
C PRO A 16 -2.09 -22.19 -5.94
N ASN A 17 -1.17 -22.18 -6.92
CA ASN A 17 0.00 -23.07 -6.96
C ASN A 17 1.10 -22.76 -5.93
N PHE A 18 0.87 -21.82 -5.02
CA PHE A 18 1.81 -21.47 -3.96
C PHE A 18 1.32 -22.05 -2.62
N PRO A 19 1.82 -23.22 -2.19
CA PRO A 19 1.38 -23.87 -0.94
C PRO A 19 1.68 -23.02 0.29
N ASP A 20 0.81 -23.08 1.30
CA ASP A 20 0.94 -22.30 2.54
C ASP A 20 1.79 -23.04 3.58
N TYR A 21 1.76 -24.37 3.55
CA TYR A 21 2.59 -25.24 4.39
C TYR A 21 3.45 -26.22 3.56
N PRO A 22 4.60 -26.68 4.08
CA PRO A 22 5.50 -27.60 3.37
C PRO A 22 4.87 -28.94 2.94
N SER A 23 3.80 -29.37 3.60
CA SER A 23 3.07 -30.61 3.28
C SER A 23 2.03 -30.46 2.16
N GLU A 24 1.73 -29.23 1.75
CA GLU A 24 0.71 -28.94 0.73
C GLU A 24 1.31 -28.86 -0.67
N GLN A 25 0.49 -29.04 -1.69
CA GLN A 25 0.89 -28.88 -3.10
C GLN A 25 0.37 -27.57 -3.71
N VAL A 26 -0.71 -27.04 -3.16
CA VAL A 26 -1.39 -25.80 -3.55
C VAL A 26 -1.87 -25.09 -2.29
N SER A 27 -2.13 -23.79 -2.37
CA SER A 27 -2.80 -23.05 -1.30
C SER A 27 -4.23 -23.55 -1.13
N GLU A 28 -4.62 -23.82 0.11
CA GLU A 28 -5.96 -24.25 0.46
C GLU A 28 -6.83 -23.06 0.89
N ALA A 29 -8.16 -23.21 0.79
CA ALA A 29 -9.14 -22.22 1.27
C ALA A 29 -8.91 -20.77 0.76
N GLU A 30 -8.36 -20.62 -0.45
CA GLU A 30 -8.11 -19.32 -1.09
C GLU A 30 -7.19 -18.38 -0.28
N ILE A 31 -6.35 -18.93 0.60
CA ILE A 31 -5.38 -18.14 1.39
C ILE A 31 -4.44 -17.37 0.47
N TRP A 32 -4.03 -17.96 -0.66
CA TRP A 32 -3.21 -17.31 -1.69
C TRP A 32 -3.77 -15.97 -2.16
N PHE A 33 -5.10 -15.85 -2.21
CA PHE A 33 -5.81 -14.64 -2.61
C PHE A 33 -6.00 -13.72 -1.40
N SER A 34 -6.63 -14.22 -0.33
CA SER A 34 -7.07 -13.41 0.81
C SER A 34 -5.92 -12.78 1.61
N PHE A 35 -4.86 -13.55 1.88
CA PHE A 35 -3.71 -13.10 2.66
C PHE A 35 -2.41 -13.14 1.87
N GLY A 36 -2.32 -14.00 0.86
CA GLY A 36 -1.16 -14.11 0.00
C GLY A 36 -0.91 -12.86 -0.81
N TRP A 37 -1.94 -12.24 -1.39
CA TRP A 37 -1.80 -10.98 -2.13
C TRP A 37 -1.26 -9.81 -1.29
N PRO A 38 -1.86 -9.46 -0.13
CA PRO A 38 -1.30 -8.39 0.69
C PRO A 38 0.10 -8.73 1.24
N TYR A 39 0.41 -10.01 1.47
CA TYR A 39 1.77 -10.44 1.80
C TYR A 39 2.76 -10.19 0.65
N GLU A 40 2.42 -10.56 -0.59
CA GLU A 40 3.27 -10.34 -1.77
C GLU A 40 3.60 -8.85 -1.96
N THR A 41 2.62 -7.96 -1.82
CA THR A 41 2.86 -6.51 -1.85
C THR A 41 3.86 -6.11 -0.77
N THR A 42 3.64 -6.52 0.48
CA THR A 42 4.55 -6.18 1.59
C THR A 42 5.96 -6.74 1.39
N ALA A 43 6.08 -8.00 0.96
CA ALA A 43 7.36 -8.65 0.70
C ALA A 43 8.12 -8.01 -0.47
N CYS A 44 7.43 -7.72 -1.57
CA CYS A 44 8.00 -7.03 -2.73
C CYS A 44 8.57 -5.66 -2.34
N ILE A 45 7.78 -4.83 -1.67
CA ILE A 45 8.22 -3.52 -1.18
C ILE A 45 9.42 -3.65 -0.23
N THR A 46 9.39 -4.61 0.70
CA THR A 46 10.53 -4.88 1.59
C THR A 46 11.80 -5.11 0.79
N ARG A 47 11.74 -5.97 -0.24
CA ARG A 47 12.90 -6.27 -1.08
C ARG A 47 13.38 -5.06 -1.88
N LEU A 48 12.48 -4.22 -2.40
CA LEU A 48 12.84 -2.98 -3.10
C LEU A 48 13.52 -1.96 -2.17
N ILE A 49 13.07 -1.88 -0.91
CA ILE A 49 13.73 -1.04 0.09
C ILE A 49 15.14 -1.54 0.33
N TYR A 50 15.30 -2.82 0.66
CA TYR A 50 16.60 -3.41 0.98
C TYR A 50 17.53 -3.58 -0.23
N SER A 51 17.03 -3.45 -1.46
CA SER A 51 17.85 -3.32 -2.67
C SER A 51 18.38 -1.90 -2.90
N LYS A 52 18.14 -0.98 -1.95
CA LYS A 52 18.49 0.45 -2.05
C LYS A 52 17.77 1.22 -3.15
N LEU A 53 16.70 0.69 -3.74
CA LEU A 53 16.03 1.33 -4.88
C LEU A 53 15.59 2.77 -4.57
N PHE A 54 15.07 3.00 -3.37
CA PHE A 54 14.62 4.33 -2.93
C PHE A 54 15.77 5.28 -2.55
N ASP A 55 16.96 4.76 -2.30
CA ASP A 55 18.15 5.60 -2.12
C ASP A 55 18.74 6.03 -3.47
N GLU A 56 18.73 5.13 -4.45
CA GLU A 56 19.20 5.42 -5.81
C GLU A 56 18.22 6.30 -6.59
N LEU A 57 16.91 6.12 -6.36
CA LEU A 57 15.83 6.84 -7.03
C LEU A 57 14.91 7.49 -5.97
N PRO A 58 15.34 8.56 -5.28
CA PRO A 58 14.56 9.17 -4.19
C PRO A 58 13.22 9.77 -4.65
N ASP A 59 13.11 10.13 -5.93
CA ASP A 59 11.89 10.65 -6.55
C ASP A 59 10.99 9.55 -7.14
N LEU A 60 11.33 8.27 -6.96
CA LEU A 60 10.48 7.16 -7.39
C LEU A 60 9.20 7.12 -6.56
N LYS A 61 8.06 7.10 -7.24
CA LYS A 61 6.73 7.04 -6.64
C LYS A 61 6.13 5.67 -6.89
N ILE A 62 5.83 4.93 -5.83
CA ILE A 62 5.15 3.63 -5.91
C ILE A 62 3.80 3.74 -5.22
N ILE A 63 2.74 3.35 -5.94
CA ILE A 63 1.40 3.15 -5.40
C ILE A 63 1.25 1.67 -5.09
N THR A 64 0.87 1.34 -3.87
CA THR A 64 0.62 -0.02 -3.42
C THR A 64 -0.87 -0.31 -3.40
N HIS A 65 -1.25 -1.47 -3.92
CA HIS A 65 -2.62 -1.96 -3.83
C HIS A 65 -3.00 -2.39 -2.42
N HIS A 66 -4.30 -2.40 -2.13
CA HIS A 66 -4.89 -2.82 -0.84
C HIS A 66 -4.29 -2.07 0.36
N MET A 67 -4.17 -0.75 0.24
CA MET A 67 -3.68 0.14 1.31
C MET A 67 -2.31 -0.27 1.87
N GLY A 68 -1.36 -0.64 1.00
CA GLY A 68 -0.03 -1.09 1.42
C GLY A 68 0.03 -2.54 1.92
N GLY A 69 -1.00 -3.34 1.64
CA GLY A 69 -1.07 -4.72 2.08
C GLY A 69 -0.99 -4.83 3.61
N MET A 70 -0.01 -5.58 4.12
CA MET A 70 0.15 -5.79 5.55
C MET A 70 0.92 -4.66 6.28
N ILE A 71 1.46 -3.67 5.55
CA ILE A 71 2.38 -2.64 6.09
C ILE A 71 1.75 -1.84 7.24
N PRO A 72 0.56 -1.19 7.10
CA PRO A 72 0.01 -0.35 8.16
C PRO A 72 -0.28 -1.12 9.45
N TYR A 73 -0.83 -2.34 9.30
CA TYR A 73 -1.24 -3.16 10.43
C TYR A 73 -0.02 -3.64 11.25
N PHE A 74 1.10 -3.90 10.60
CA PHE A 74 2.34 -4.34 11.25
C PHE A 74 3.40 -3.23 11.37
N ALA A 75 3.01 -1.95 11.31
CA ALA A 75 3.95 -0.84 11.40
C ALA A 75 4.88 -0.92 12.62
N GLY A 76 4.38 -1.36 13.77
CA GLY A 76 5.21 -1.58 14.97
C GLY A 76 6.25 -2.70 14.83
N LYS A 77 6.01 -3.69 13.97
CA LYS A 77 6.99 -4.73 13.64
C LYS A 77 8.04 -4.25 12.63
N ILE A 78 7.72 -3.24 11.82
CA ILE A 78 8.65 -2.65 10.86
C ILE A 78 9.74 -1.93 11.67
N GLY A 79 10.92 -2.55 11.72
CA GLY A 79 12.04 -2.11 12.54
C GLY A 79 12.37 -3.07 13.68
N LEU A 80 11.41 -3.82 14.23
CA LEU A 80 11.59 -4.80 15.31
C LEU A 80 11.90 -6.22 14.81
N GLY A 81 12.80 -6.35 13.83
CA GLY A 81 13.27 -7.66 13.37
C GLY A 81 14.12 -8.41 14.42
N PHE A 82 14.35 -9.71 14.24
CA PHE A 82 15.13 -10.51 15.21
C PHE A 82 16.52 -9.89 15.49
N ARG A 83 17.23 -9.46 14.44
CA ARG A 83 18.52 -8.77 14.61
C ARG A 83 18.40 -7.41 15.30
N GLN A 84 17.27 -6.72 15.15
CA GLN A 84 17.02 -5.49 15.91
C GLN A 84 16.94 -5.80 17.41
N ILE A 85 16.16 -6.82 17.78
CA ILE A 85 15.91 -7.18 19.17
C ILE A 85 17.22 -7.48 19.91
N PHE A 86 18.13 -8.21 19.26
CA PHE A 86 19.37 -8.66 19.91
C PHE A 86 20.57 -7.74 19.70
N PHE A 87 20.60 -6.94 18.63
CA PHE A 87 21.81 -6.20 18.22
C PHE A 87 21.56 -4.74 17.79
N GLY A 88 20.31 -4.27 17.80
CA GLY A 88 19.93 -2.92 17.42
C GLY A 88 19.75 -1.96 18.59
N THR A 89 19.48 -0.69 18.26
CA THR A 89 19.00 0.34 19.21
C THR A 89 17.85 1.09 18.54
N PRO A 90 17.05 1.91 19.24
CA PRO A 90 15.97 2.67 18.60
C PRO A 90 16.43 3.50 17.38
N GLU A 91 17.69 3.94 17.37
CA GLU A 91 18.32 4.76 16.32
C GLU A 91 19.08 3.92 15.28
N ARG A 92 19.28 2.62 15.52
CA ARG A 92 20.17 1.76 14.72
C ARG A 92 19.49 0.44 14.36
N ASN A 93 19.32 0.21 13.05
CA ASN A 93 18.88 -1.08 12.53
C ASN A 93 20.03 -1.84 11.86
N PRO A 94 20.50 -2.98 12.42
CA PRO A 94 21.64 -3.71 11.87
C PRO A 94 21.42 -4.19 10.43
N LEU A 95 20.22 -4.65 10.09
CA LEU A 95 19.94 -5.11 8.72
C LEU A 95 19.94 -3.94 7.73
N ALA A 96 19.37 -2.80 8.13
CA ALA A 96 19.37 -1.60 7.29
C ALA A 96 20.81 -1.09 7.04
N GLN A 97 21.67 -1.15 8.07
CA GLN A 97 23.08 -0.78 7.95
C GLN A 97 23.87 -1.74 7.07
N ASP A 98 23.69 -3.05 7.26
CA ASP A 98 24.33 -4.08 6.43
C ASP A 98 23.94 -3.91 4.95
N ALA A 99 22.68 -3.53 4.69
CA ALA A 99 22.19 -3.20 3.36
C ALA A 99 22.61 -1.79 2.87
N GLY A 100 23.24 -0.98 3.73
CA GLY A 100 23.70 0.36 3.41
C GLY A 100 22.58 1.36 3.12
N LEU A 101 21.43 1.23 3.78
CA LEU A 101 20.29 2.16 3.67
C LEU A 101 20.58 3.51 4.34
N ASN A 102 20.11 4.59 3.73
CA ASN A 102 20.25 5.95 4.27
C ASN A 102 19.23 6.32 5.36
N LYS A 103 18.10 5.60 5.46
CA LYS A 103 17.01 5.86 6.40
C LYS A 103 16.67 4.62 7.23
N GLN A 104 15.85 4.78 8.27
CA GLN A 104 15.28 3.62 8.95
C GLN A 104 14.25 2.93 8.04
N PRO A 105 14.08 1.59 8.13
CA PRO A 105 13.14 0.88 7.27
C PRO A 105 11.74 1.51 7.21
N ILE A 106 11.20 1.90 8.37
CA ILE A 106 9.86 2.52 8.51
C ILE A 106 9.70 3.79 7.67
N ASP A 107 10.78 4.56 7.50
CA ASP A 107 10.71 5.83 6.76
C ASP A 107 10.54 5.59 5.26
N TYR A 108 11.12 4.51 4.72
CA TYR A 108 10.89 4.13 3.33
C TYR A 108 9.46 3.67 3.08
N TYR A 109 8.86 2.91 4.00
CA TYR A 109 7.45 2.52 3.86
C TYR A 109 6.51 3.72 3.85
N LYS A 110 6.84 4.80 4.59
CA LYS A 110 6.08 6.06 4.58
C LYS A 110 6.25 6.87 3.29
N MET A 111 7.23 6.55 2.44
CA MET A 111 7.40 7.19 1.13
C MET A 111 6.41 6.66 0.08
N LEU A 112 5.71 5.57 0.36
CA LEU A 112 4.77 4.95 -0.56
C LEU A 112 3.45 5.74 -0.63
N TYR A 113 2.77 5.55 -1.75
CA TYR A 113 1.36 5.84 -1.91
C TYR A 113 0.56 4.55 -1.77
N ALA A 114 -0.70 4.66 -1.37
CA ALA A 114 -1.53 3.50 -1.08
C ALA A 114 -2.96 3.75 -1.59
N ASP A 115 -3.53 2.77 -2.27
CA ASP A 115 -4.91 2.88 -2.72
C ASP A 115 -5.93 2.31 -1.71
N THR A 116 -7.20 2.68 -1.87
CA THR A 116 -8.28 2.35 -0.93
C THR A 116 -8.98 1.02 -1.19
N ALA A 117 -8.46 0.16 -2.07
CA ALA A 117 -9.11 -1.10 -2.42
C ALA A 117 -9.08 -2.07 -1.22
N LEU A 118 -10.02 -1.94 -0.29
CA LEU A 118 -10.10 -2.74 0.94
C LEU A 118 -11.48 -3.38 1.11
N ASN A 119 -12.17 -3.59 -0.02
CA ASN A 119 -13.51 -4.15 -0.09
C ASN A 119 -14.52 -3.43 0.83
N GLY A 120 -14.36 -2.12 1.00
CA GLY A 120 -15.24 -1.29 1.81
C GLY A 120 -15.14 -1.45 3.33
N ALA A 121 -14.13 -2.14 3.87
CA ALA A 121 -13.99 -2.35 5.31
C ALA A 121 -13.47 -1.07 6.04
N PRO A 122 -14.27 -0.41 6.91
CA PRO A 122 -13.89 0.90 7.47
C PRO A 122 -12.71 0.88 8.45
N ALA A 123 -12.53 -0.18 9.23
CA ALA A 123 -11.45 -0.27 10.21
C ALA A 123 -10.07 -0.42 9.55
N PRO A 124 -9.88 -1.32 8.57
CA PRO A 124 -8.67 -1.33 7.74
C PRO A 124 -8.42 0.00 7.03
N THR A 125 -9.44 0.66 6.47
CA THR A 125 -9.28 1.98 5.84
C THR A 125 -8.76 3.03 6.83
N ARG A 126 -9.28 3.06 8.07
CA ARG A 126 -8.76 3.93 9.14
C ARG A 126 -7.31 3.62 9.51
N CYS A 127 -6.96 2.34 9.64
CA CYS A 127 -5.59 1.91 9.96
C CYS A 127 -4.59 2.37 8.90
N GLY A 128 -4.91 2.12 7.63
CA GLY A 128 -4.07 2.55 6.51
C GLY A 128 -3.96 4.06 6.37
N HIS A 129 -5.08 4.78 6.47
CA HIS A 129 -5.08 6.24 6.46
C HIS A 129 -4.25 6.83 7.60
N ALA A 130 -4.32 6.26 8.81
CA ALA A 130 -3.49 6.70 9.94
C ALA A 130 -1.98 6.49 9.69
N PHE A 131 -1.60 5.49 8.89
CA PHE A 131 -0.21 5.23 8.55
C PHE A 131 0.32 6.14 7.43
N PHE A 132 -0.42 6.25 6.33
CA PHE A 132 0.02 6.99 5.13
C PHE A 132 -0.33 8.47 5.15
N GLY A 133 -1.40 8.84 5.85
CA GLY A 133 -1.97 10.18 5.83
C GLY A 133 -2.71 10.50 4.51
N THR A 134 -3.48 11.59 4.54
CA THR A 134 -4.38 11.98 3.45
C THR A 134 -3.66 12.12 2.10
N ARG A 135 -2.46 12.71 2.05
CA ARG A 135 -1.79 13.05 0.77
C ARG A 135 -1.23 11.84 0.02
N SER A 136 -1.04 10.72 0.73
CA SER A 136 -0.50 9.48 0.15
C SER A 136 -1.57 8.42 -0.12
N CYS A 137 -2.84 8.71 0.19
CA CYS A 137 -3.97 7.81 -0.05
C CYS A 137 -4.68 8.14 -1.38
N LEU A 138 -4.95 7.15 -2.23
CA LEU A 138 -5.67 7.30 -3.51
C LEU A 138 -6.92 6.43 -3.54
N PHE A 139 -8.02 6.93 -4.07
CA PHE A 139 -9.21 6.11 -4.24
C PHE A 139 -9.03 5.05 -5.33
N ALA A 140 -9.30 3.78 -4.99
CA ALA A 140 -9.42 2.65 -5.90
C ALA A 140 -10.34 1.59 -5.28
N THR A 141 -10.92 0.71 -6.10
CA THR A 141 -12.02 -0.19 -5.68
C THR A 141 -11.80 -1.66 -5.98
N ASP A 142 -10.77 -2.01 -6.75
CA ASP A 142 -10.57 -3.38 -7.28
C ASP A 142 -11.73 -3.86 -8.18
N ALA A 143 -12.45 -2.94 -8.83
CA ALA A 143 -13.40 -3.35 -9.86
C ALA A 143 -12.64 -4.01 -11.03
N PRO A 144 -13.14 -5.13 -11.60
CA PRO A 144 -14.52 -5.60 -11.55
C PRO A 144 -14.78 -6.78 -10.59
N PHE A 145 -13.96 -6.99 -9.55
CA PHE A 145 -14.20 -8.09 -8.60
C PHE A 145 -15.49 -7.87 -7.79
N ASP A 146 -16.08 -8.95 -7.27
CA ASP A 146 -17.41 -9.11 -6.66
C ASP A 146 -18.49 -9.74 -7.57
N ALA A 147 -19.59 -10.18 -6.95
CA ALA A 147 -20.72 -10.81 -7.64
C ALA A 147 -21.59 -9.82 -8.44
N GLU A 148 -21.40 -8.52 -8.26
CA GLU A 148 -22.09 -7.42 -8.94
C GLU A 148 -21.24 -6.80 -10.08
N GLY A 149 -20.09 -7.41 -10.43
CA GLY A 149 -19.16 -6.91 -11.45
C GLY A 149 -18.40 -5.65 -11.04
N GLY A 150 -18.06 -5.50 -9.76
CA GLY A 150 -17.34 -4.37 -9.17
C GLY A 150 -18.24 -3.30 -8.53
N ARG A 151 -19.55 -3.35 -8.76
CA ARG A 151 -20.48 -2.30 -8.29
C ARG A 151 -20.59 -2.28 -6.76
N GLY A 152 -20.53 -3.44 -6.13
CA GLY A 152 -20.54 -3.56 -4.68
C GLY A 152 -19.28 -2.95 -4.09
N LEU A 153 -18.10 -3.35 -4.56
CA LEU A 153 -16.82 -2.81 -4.10
C LEU A 153 -16.71 -1.30 -4.32
N ILE A 154 -17.23 -0.76 -5.42
CA ILE A 154 -17.28 0.69 -5.65
C ILE A 154 -18.08 1.40 -4.55
N ARG A 155 -19.34 0.98 -4.34
CA ARG A 155 -20.23 1.58 -3.33
C ARG A 155 -19.63 1.48 -1.93
N ASP A 156 -19.13 0.30 -1.57
CA ASP A 156 -18.69 0.01 -0.21
C ASP A 156 -17.35 0.71 0.08
N THR A 157 -16.46 0.83 -0.90
CA THR A 157 -15.22 1.62 -0.75
C THR A 157 -15.51 3.12 -0.62
N ILE A 158 -16.47 3.66 -1.37
CA ILE A 158 -16.92 5.06 -1.17
C ILE A 158 -17.41 5.25 0.28
N ALA A 159 -18.23 4.33 0.78
CA ALA A 159 -18.73 4.38 2.16
C ALA A 159 -17.60 4.31 3.20
N ALA A 160 -16.59 3.46 2.99
CA ALA A 160 -15.44 3.33 3.89
C ALA A 160 -14.61 4.62 3.99
N VAL A 161 -14.37 5.29 2.86
CA VAL A 161 -13.66 6.59 2.82
C VAL A 161 -14.54 7.72 3.40
N ALA A 162 -15.86 7.67 3.19
CA ALA A 162 -16.81 8.65 3.73
C ALA A 162 -16.84 8.70 5.26
N VAL A 163 -16.54 7.60 5.95
CA VAL A 163 -16.55 7.54 7.42
C VAL A 163 -15.17 7.81 8.05
N LEU A 164 -14.16 8.19 7.27
CA LEU A 164 -12.89 8.65 7.84
C LEU A 164 -13.09 9.98 8.60
N PRO A 165 -12.48 10.15 9.79
CA PRO A 165 -12.58 11.36 10.62
C PRO A 165 -11.68 12.49 10.08
N ILE A 166 -11.91 12.87 8.83
CA ILE A 166 -11.17 13.90 8.09
C ILE A 166 -12.13 14.95 7.52
N SER A 167 -11.59 16.11 7.17
CA SER A 167 -12.36 17.18 6.54
C SER A 167 -12.87 16.79 5.15
N ALA A 168 -13.88 17.52 4.65
CA ALA A 168 -14.37 17.32 3.29
C ALA A 168 -13.27 17.55 2.25
N ALA A 169 -12.43 18.58 2.42
CA ALA A 169 -11.33 18.87 1.51
C ALA A 169 -10.29 17.73 1.46
N GLU A 170 -9.94 17.15 2.60
CA GLU A 170 -9.05 15.99 2.65
C GLU A 170 -9.66 14.75 1.99
N ARG A 171 -10.97 14.56 2.15
CA ARG A 171 -11.68 13.46 1.50
C ARG A 171 -11.68 13.59 -0.03
N GLU A 172 -11.89 14.80 -0.55
CA GLU A 172 -11.78 15.08 -1.98
C GLU A 172 -10.37 14.85 -2.53
N CYS A 173 -9.33 15.13 -1.72
CA CYS A 173 -7.96 14.75 -2.08
C CYS A 173 -7.84 13.23 -2.29
N ILE A 174 -8.41 12.41 -1.39
CA ILE A 174 -8.39 10.94 -1.55
C ILE A 174 -9.21 10.50 -2.76
N PHE A 175 -10.43 11.03 -2.94
CA PHE A 175 -11.32 10.63 -4.04
C PHE A 175 -10.77 10.92 -5.43
N ALA A 176 -10.11 12.06 -5.63
CA ALA A 176 -9.58 12.41 -6.95
C ALA A 176 -8.34 13.29 -6.92
N GLY A 177 -8.20 14.19 -5.93
CA GLY A 177 -7.14 15.21 -5.95
C GLY A 177 -5.72 14.63 -6.02
N ASN A 178 -5.42 13.63 -5.20
CA ASN A 178 -4.12 12.97 -5.13
C ASN A 178 -3.83 12.22 -6.43
N ALA A 179 -4.80 11.46 -6.95
CA ALA A 179 -4.65 10.74 -8.22
C ALA A 179 -4.40 11.71 -9.38
N ARG A 180 -5.14 12.83 -9.45
CA ARG A 180 -4.94 13.86 -10.47
C ARG A 180 -3.53 14.45 -10.43
N ALA A 181 -3.07 14.82 -9.24
CA ALA A 181 -1.72 15.36 -9.06
C ALA A 181 -0.65 14.33 -9.41
N LEU A 182 -0.78 13.10 -8.91
CA LEU A 182 0.23 12.06 -9.05
C LEU A 182 0.34 11.53 -10.50
N LEU A 183 -0.79 11.42 -11.18
CA LEU A 183 -0.90 10.93 -12.57
C LEU A 183 -0.88 12.05 -13.62
N LYS A 184 -0.69 13.31 -13.19
CA LYS A 184 -0.67 14.49 -14.07
C LYS A 184 -1.92 14.64 -14.94
N LEU A 185 -3.08 14.30 -14.38
CA LEU A 185 -4.35 14.42 -15.08
C LEU A 185 -4.80 15.88 -15.12
N PRO A 186 -5.41 16.35 -16.22
CA PRO A 186 -5.94 17.70 -16.28
C PRO A 186 -7.01 17.91 -15.19
N ALA A 187 -7.12 19.15 -14.72
CA ALA A 187 -8.27 19.56 -13.94
C ALA A 187 -9.54 19.30 -14.76
N THR A 188 -10.55 18.66 -14.17
CA THR A 188 -11.85 18.52 -14.85
C THR A 188 -12.35 19.91 -15.23
N ALA A 189 -12.65 20.11 -16.51
CA ALA A 189 -13.63 21.11 -16.89
C ALA A 189 -14.88 20.87 -16.02
N LYS A 190 -15.45 21.94 -15.44
CA LYS A 190 -16.72 21.84 -14.71
C LYS A 190 -17.69 20.99 -15.54
N ALA A 191 -18.29 19.97 -14.92
CA ALA A 191 -19.38 19.25 -15.54
C ALA A 191 -20.41 20.29 -16.04
N PRO A 192 -20.91 20.20 -17.28
CA PRO A 192 -21.98 21.07 -17.71
C PRO A 192 -23.15 20.92 -16.73
N ALA A 193 -23.72 22.08 -16.36
CA ALA A 193 -24.85 22.18 -15.44
C ALA A 193 -26.07 21.39 -15.92
#